data_AF-A0A2E9QNV7-F1
#
_entry.id   AF-A0A2E9QNV7-F1
#
_cell.length_a   1.000
_cell.length_b   1.000
_cell.length_c   1.000
_cell.angle_alpha   90.00
_cell.angle_beta   90.00
_cell.angle_gamma   90.00
#
_symmetry.space_group_name_H-M   'P 1'
#
loop_
_entity.id
_entity.type
_entity.pdbx_description
1 polymer ?
#
loop_
_entity_poly.entity_id
_entity_poly.type
_entity_poly.pdbx_seq_one_letter_code
_entity_poly.pdbx_strand_id
1 'polypeptide(L)'
;MSVRIKGLVRALKHIRTMLQHGLTSEEIAPFQENVRTLLTQVETICTAHHCSPNDLPTPSRNAYNFLRALDLNNLPLRDATEETPQQPVRIKNLVKQGQQLADWMWRKADSLMSSESSRQRILTDLQRHIQQVETICARQNSVPAMLEKPSRQVYSWMRLLAEDEHLQAHLNALLRAQHILEETGYLEGRQIKLYLTHMDSLWRMRQRKDVVTFKCNQGFLYAEDDVWRALLGASLQRRTKSRQEVIASFTEQESFSDVLFALASFVPPPESHMKGHHHDLQESFQRVNETYFANELKAPLLRWNKAPTTRKFGHYQFSDDTLMLSMTLDTPNVPEFVFDFVMYHELLHKKHGVTVVNGRRVAHTPAFRREERLYPRYQEAEEFLQDLCRQHI
;
A
#
# COMPACT_ATOMS: atom_id res chain seq x y z
N MET A 1 1.03 -28.64 -20.73
CA MET A 1 1.33 -28.59 -19.28
C MET A 1 2.05 -27.29 -18.99
N SER A 2 1.63 -26.50 -17.99
CA SER A 2 2.26 -25.20 -17.69
C SER A 2 3.61 -25.40 -16.98
N VAL A 3 4.72 -24.99 -17.60
CA VAL A 3 6.05 -25.03 -17.00
C VAL A 3 6.13 -24.01 -15.86
N ARG A 4 6.53 -24.45 -14.65
CA ARG A 4 6.72 -23.57 -13.49
C ARG A 4 8.19 -23.52 -13.11
N ILE A 5 8.78 -22.33 -13.20
CA ILE A 5 10.16 -22.09 -12.80
C ILE A 5 10.17 -21.73 -11.31
N LYS A 6 10.49 -22.71 -10.47
CA LYS A 6 10.55 -22.53 -9.01
C LYS A 6 11.63 -21.50 -8.67
N GLY A 7 11.27 -20.50 -7.87
CA GLY A 7 12.21 -19.51 -7.34
C GLY A 7 12.34 -18.21 -8.14
N LEU A 8 11.92 -18.15 -9.41
CA LEU A 8 12.05 -16.96 -10.26
C LEU A 8 11.38 -15.71 -9.67
N VAL A 9 10.14 -15.84 -9.18
CA VAL A 9 9.39 -14.73 -8.56
C VAL A 9 10.05 -14.25 -7.26
N ARG A 10 10.68 -15.17 -6.52
CA ARG A 10 11.43 -14.82 -5.30
C ARG A 10 12.73 -14.10 -5.63
N ALA A 11 13.44 -14.54 -6.66
CA ALA A 11 14.65 -13.90 -7.17
C ALA A 11 14.34 -12.47 -7.68
N LEU A 12 13.26 -12.30 -8.45
CA LEU A 12 12.77 -11.00 -8.89
C LEU A 12 12.53 -10.05 -7.72
N LYS A 13 11.89 -10.53 -6.64
CA LYS A 13 11.64 -9.71 -5.46
C LYS A 13 12.95 -9.21 -4.83
N HIS A 14 13.96 -10.07 -4.74
CA HIS A 14 15.27 -9.69 -4.21
C HIS A 14 15.99 -8.68 -5.13
N ILE A 15 15.97 -8.92 -6.45
CA ILE A 15 16.55 -8.03 -7.46
C ILE A 15 15.89 -6.64 -7.41
N ARG A 16 14.56 -6.58 -7.35
CA ARG A 16 13.84 -5.30 -7.17
C ARG A 16 14.26 -4.59 -5.89
N THR A 17 14.43 -5.32 -4.79
CA THR A 17 14.92 -4.73 -3.54
C THR A 17 16.33 -4.17 -3.72
N MET A 18 17.25 -4.88 -4.37
CA MET A 18 18.60 -4.35 -4.62
C MET A 18 18.57 -3.09 -5.48
N LEU A 19 17.82 -3.11 -6.59
CA LEU A 19 17.66 -1.93 -7.45
C LEU A 19 17.03 -0.74 -6.71
N GLN A 20 16.09 -0.98 -5.81
CA GLN A 20 15.46 0.06 -4.98
C GLN A 20 16.42 0.74 -3.99
N HIS A 21 17.47 0.03 -3.55
CA HIS A 21 18.44 0.56 -2.58
C HIS A 21 19.72 1.06 -3.26
N GLY A 22 19.88 0.84 -4.57
CA GLY A 22 21.14 1.02 -5.27
C GLY A 22 22.15 -0.10 -4.95
N LEU A 23 23.13 -0.26 -5.84
CA LEU A 23 24.21 -1.23 -5.74
C LEU A 23 25.54 -0.51 -5.48
N THR A 24 26.38 -1.08 -4.62
CA THR A 24 27.77 -0.61 -4.53
C THR A 24 28.57 -1.08 -5.73
N SER A 25 29.71 -0.43 -6.01
CA SER A 25 30.62 -0.83 -7.10
C SER A 25 31.05 -2.31 -7.04
N GLU A 26 31.11 -2.89 -5.83
CA GLU A 26 31.44 -4.30 -5.61
C GLU A 26 30.26 -5.25 -5.88
N GLU A 27 29.02 -4.77 -5.73
CA GLU A 27 27.79 -5.55 -5.96
C GLU A 27 27.37 -5.62 -7.43
N ILE A 28 27.83 -4.67 -8.26
CA ILE A 28 27.46 -4.56 -9.69
C ILE A 28 27.79 -5.84 -10.47
N ALA A 29 29.06 -6.28 -10.44
CA ALA A 29 29.47 -7.42 -11.24
C ALA A 29 28.76 -8.73 -10.82
N PRO A 30 28.67 -9.07 -9.50
CA PRO A 30 27.86 -10.18 -9.03
C PRO A 30 26.37 -10.08 -9.41
N PHE A 31 25.80 -8.88 -9.36
CA PHE A 31 24.39 -8.67 -9.72
C PHE A 31 24.12 -8.89 -11.20
N GLN A 32 24.95 -8.30 -12.07
CA GLN A 32 24.85 -8.48 -13.53
C GLN A 32 24.94 -9.96 -13.90
N GLU A 33 25.88 -10.68 -13.29
CA GLU A 33 26.07 -12.11 -13.53
C GLU A 33 24.86 -12.94 -13.06
N ASN A 34 24.29 -12.60 -11.90
CA ASN A 34 23.08 -13.25 -11.38
C ASN A 34 21.88 -13.04 -12.33
N VAL A 35 21.64 -11.81 -12.80
CA VAL A 35 20.55 -11.53 -13.75
C VAL A 35 20.74 -12.30 -15.06
N ARG A 36 21.95 -12.29 -15.63
CA ARG A 36 22.27 -13.06 -16.85
C ARG A 36 22.06 -14.56 -16.64
N THR A 37 22.55 -15.10 -15.54
CA THR A 37 22.38 -16.51 -15.18
C THR A 37 20.90 -16.89 -15.08
N LEU A 38 20.09 -16.06 -14.42
CA LEU A 38 18.64 -16.30 -14.29
C LEU A 38 17.93 -16.30 -15.64
N LEU A 39 18.25 -15.35 -16.54
CA LEU A 39 17.68 -15.31 -17.89
C LEU A 39 18.03 -16.57 -18.68
N THR A 40 19.31 -16.96 -18.69
CA THR A 40 19.79 -18.18 -19.37
C THR A 40 19.12 -19.43 -18.80
N GLN A 41 18.96 -19.52 -17.48
CA GLN A 41 18.27 -20.65 -16.84
C GLN A 41 16.81 -20.74 -17.28
N VAL A 42 16.11 -19.61 -17.32
CA VAL A 42 14.71 -19.56 -17.77
C VAL A 42 14.60 -20.02 -19.23
N GLU A 43 15.45 -19.51 -20.11
CA GLU A 43 15.46 -19.87 -21.53
C GLU A 43 15.81 -21.34 -21.76
N THR A 44 16.78 -21.86 -21.01
CA THR A 44 17.18 -23.28 -21.06
C THR A 44 16.02 -24.19 -20.64
N ILE A 45 15.33 -23.86 -19.54
CA ILE A 45 14.18 -24.62 -19.06
C ILE A 45 13.03 -24.57 -20.07
N CYS A 46 12.75 -23.40 -20.64
CA CYS A 46 11.70 -23.25 -21.65
C CYS A 46 12.01 -24.10 -22.90
N THR A 47 13.25 -24.05 -23.38
CA THR A 47 13.73 -24.86 -24.52
C THR A 47 13.59 -26.36 -24.26
N ALA A 48 14.01 -26.82 -23.08
CA ALA A 48 13.93 -28.23 -22.66
C ALA A 48 12.48 -28.75 -22.58
N HIS A 49 11.52 -27.86 -22.34
CA HIS A 49 10.09 -28.17 -22.30
C HIS A 49 9.33 -27.79 -23.57
N HIS A 50 10.05 -27.42 -24.64
CA HIS A 50 9.48 -27.03 -25.94
C HIS A 50 8.44 -25.91 -25.84
N CYS A 51 8.70 -24.91 -24.99
CA CYS A 51 7.89 -23.71 -24.85
C CYS A 51 8.76 -22.44 -24.93
N SER A 52 8.12 -21.29 -25.12
CA SER A 52 8.75 -19.97 -25.04
C SER A 52 8.61 -19.37 -23.64
N PRO A 53 9.51 -18.47 -23.20
CA PRO A 53 9.27 -17.65 -22.01
C PRO A 53 7.92 -16.89 -22.02
N ASN A 54 7.36 -16.60 -23.21
CA ASN A 54 6.03 -15.99 -23.35
C ASN A 54 4.87 -16.94 -22.98
N ASP A 55 5.11 -18.25 -23.02
CA ASP A 55 4.12 -19.29 -22.67
C ASP A 55 4.12 -19.60 -21.17
N LEU A 56 5.02 -18.97 -20.40
CA LEU A 56 5.06 -19.12 -18.96
C LEU A 56 3.80 -18.55 -18.29
N PRO A 57 3.41 -19.08 -17.11
CA PRO A 57 2.37 -18.48 -16.29
C PRO A 57 2.65 -17.00 -16.03
N THR A 58 1.60 -16.17 -15.99
CA THR A 58 1.70 -14.70 -15.89
C THR A 58 2.74 -14.19 -14.90
N PRO A 59 2.83 -14.69 -13.64
CA PRO A 59 3.85 -14.19 -12.70
C PRO A 59 5.29 -14.48 -13.13
N SER A 60 5.54 -15.63 -13.76
CA SER A 60 6.86 -16.02 -14.24
C SER A 60 7.22 -15.30 -15.55
N ARG A 61 6.23 -15.07 -16.42
CA ARG A 61 6.42 -14.26 -17.63
C ARG A 61 6.73 -12.80 -17.30
N ASN A 62 5.96 -12.19 -16.39
CA ASN A 62 6.19 -10.82 -15.92
C ASN A 62 7.59 -10.69 -15.29
N ALA A 63 8.02 -11.70 -14.51
CA ALA A 63 9.36 -11.75 -13.95
C ALA A 63 10.47 -11.80 -15.01
N TYR A 64 10.34 -12.69 -16.01
CA TYR A 64 11.29 -12.80 -17.11
C TYR A 64 11.38 -11.49 -17.93
N ASN A 65 10.23 -10.92 -18.30
CA ASN A 65 10.18 -9.68 -19.07
C ASN A 65 10.84 -8.52 -18.33
N PHE A 66 10.59 -8.41 -17.02
CA PHE A 66 11.25 -7.40 -16.19
C PHE A 66 12.78 -7.57 -16.21
N LEU A 67 13.28 -8.78 -15.95
CA LEU A 67 14.72 -9.04 -15.91
C LEU A 67 15.39 -8.77 -17.27
N ARG A 68 14.71 -9.13 -18.36
CA ARG A 68 15.18 -8.91 -19.74
C ARG A 68 15.21 -7.43 -20.13
N ALA A 69 14.30 -6.63 -19.55
CA ALA A 69 14.22 -5.19 -19.80
C ALA A 69 15.21 -4.36 -18.95
N LEU A 70 15.94 -4.97 -18.02
CA LEU A 70 16.93 -4.24 -17.21
C LEU A 70 18.13 -3.83 -18.06
N ASP A 71 18.46 -2.54 -18.03
CA ASP A 71 19.73 -2.05 -18.54
C ASP A 71 20.84 -2.37 -17.53
N LEU A 72 21.52 -3.48 -17.76
CA LEU A 72 22.62 -3.93 -16.89
C LEU A 72 23.83 -2.99 -16.92
N ASN A 73 23.94 -2.09 -17.89
CA ASN A 73 25.04 -1.13 -17.98
C ASN A 73 24.75 0.17 -17.23
N ASN A 74 23.49 0.42 -16.86
CA ASN A 74 23.05 1.62 -16.18
C ASN A 74 22.26 1.27 -14.91
N LEU A 75 22.95 0.67 -13.95
CA LEU A 75 22.36 0.24 -12.68
C LEU A 75 22.42 1.37 -11.64
N PRO A 76 21.41 1.48 -10.76
CA PRO A 76 21.41 2.50 -9.71
C PRO A 76 22.58 2.25 -8.76
N LEU A 77 23.44 3.25 -8.60
CA LEU A 77 24.59 3.20 -7.71
C LEU A 77 24.24 3.77 -6.35
N ARG A 78 24.75 3.14 -5.28
CA ARG A 78 24.81 3.75 -3.95
C ARG A 78 26.26 3.92 -3.54
N ASP A 79 26.59 5.06 -2.95
CA ASP A 79 27.93 5.28 -2.41
C ASP A 79 28.17 4.34 -1.22
N ALA A 80 29.35 3.70 -1.17
CA ALA A 80 29.71 2.78 -0.08
C ALA A 80 29.76 3.46 1.31
N THR A 81 29.70 4.79 1.34
CA THR A 81 29.60 5.61 2.55
C THR A 81 28.16 5.88 3.00
N GLU A 82 27.15 5.57 2.19
CA GLU A 82 25.76 5.58 2.65
C GLU A 82 25.48 4.31 3.47
N GLU A 83 24.95 4.53 4.65
CA GLU A 83 25.09 3.68 5.83
C GLU A 83 24.70 2.21 5.60
N THR A 84 25.55 1.31 6.13
CA THR A 84 25.21 -0.07 6.48
C THR A 84 23.78 -0.14 7.01
N PRO A 85 22.91 -1.08 6.57
CA PRO A 85 21.52 -1.12 6.98
C PRO A 85 21.42 -1.10 8.52
N GLN A 86 21.02 0.06 9.07
CA GLN A 86 20.89 0.22 10.51
C GLN A 86 19.93 -0.85 11.04
N GLN A 87 20.31 -1.51 12.13
CA GLN A 87 19.48 -2.56 12.70
C GLN A 87 18.08 -2.01 13.05
N PRO A 88 17.00 -2.75 12.76
CA PRO A 88 15.67 -2.24 12.97
C PRO A 88 15.41 -1.97 14.46
N VAL A 89 14.84 -0.80 14.75
CA VAL A 89 14.45 -0.39 16.10
C VAL A 89 13.40 -1.35 16.63
N ARG A 90 13.64 -1.89 17.83
CA ARG A 90 12.70 -2.78 18.52
C ARG A 90 12.05 -2.06 19.67
N ILE A 91 10.72 -1.96 19.62
CA ILE A 91 9.92 -1.45 20.74
C ILE A 91 9.21 -2.62 21.40
N LYS A 92 9.60 -2.91 22.64
CA LYS A 92 8.98 -3.99 23.42
C LYS A 92 7.48 -3.75 23.55
N ASN A 93 6.69 -4.82 23.38
CA ASN A 93 5.24 -4.85 23.56
C ASN A 93 4.38 -4.04 22.58
N LEU A 94 4.94 -3.30 21.62
CA LEU A 94 4.14 -2.50 20.68
C LEU A 94 3.11 -3.34 19.91
N VAL A 95 3.53 -4.50 19.40
CA VAL A 95 2.62 -5.43 18.70
C VAL A 95 1.51 -5.95 19.62
N LYS A 96 1.82 -6.18 20.89
CA LYS A 96 0.85 -6.64 21.89
C LYS A 96 -0.16 -5.53 22.20
N GLN A 97 0.30 -4.28 22.36
CA GLN A 97 -0.56 -3.11 22.57
C GLN A 97 -1.51 -2.91 21.39
N GLY A 98 -1.00 -2.98 20.15
CA GLY A 98 -1.84 -2.90 18.95
C GLY A 98 -2.93 -3.98 18.91
N GLN A 99 -2.61 -5.21 19.32
CA GLN A 99 -3.61 -6.27 19.40
C GLN A 99 -4.63 -6.06 20.53
N GLN A 100 -4.21 -5.53 21.69
CA GLN A 100 -5.12 -5.18 22.78
C GLN A 100 -6.08 -4.07 22.38
N LEU A 101 -5.58 -3.07 21.65
CA LEU A 101 -6.38 -1.98 21.11
C LEU A 101 -7.42 -2.50 20.11
N ALA A 102 -7.02 -3.37 19.17
CA ALA A 102 -7.94 -3.99 18.22
C ALA A 102 -9.02 -4.85 18.91
N ASP A 103 -8.66 -5.61 19.95
CA ASP A 103 -9.62 -6.39 20.75
C ASP A 103 -10.62 -5.51 21.48
N TRP A 104 -10.15 -4.38 22.01
CA TRP A 104 -11.00 -3.42 22.69
C TRP A 104 -11.95 -2.72 21.73
N MET A 105 -11.46 -2.22 20.58
CA MET A 105 -12.28 -1.62 19.52
C MET A 105 -13.36 -2.59 19.04
N TRP A 106 -13.01 -3.86 18.79
CA TRP A 106 -13.99 -4.89 18.43
C TRP A 106 -15.12 -5.02 19.46
N ARG A 107 -14.78 -5.10 20.75
CA ARG A 107 -15.77 -5.31 21.82
C ARG A 107 -16.60 -4.06 22.14
N LYS A 108 -16.10 -2.88 21.80
CA LYS A 108 -16.69 -1.59 22.17
C LYS A 108 -17.13 -0.75 20.98
N ALA A 109 -17.13 -1.31 19.76
CA ALA A 109 -17.40 -0.60 18.53
C ALA A 109 -18.67 0.26 18.61
N ASP A 110 -19.79 -0.31 19.07
CA ASP A 110 -21.06 0.39 19.25
C ASP A 110 -20.94 1.56 20.24
N SER A 111 -20.44 1.31 21.45
CA SER A 111 -20.27 2.36 22.47
C SER A 111 -19.28 3.46 22.07
N LEU A 112 -18.29 3.13 21.22
CA LEU A 112 -17.34 4.09 20.67
C LEU A 112 -18.01 4.92 19.56
N MET A 113 -18.79 4.31 18.67
CA MET A 113 -19.51 5.03 17.63
C MET A 113 -20.62 5.92 18.17
N SER A 114 -21.30 5.51 19.23
CA SER A 114 -22.46 6.24 19.77
C SER A 114 -22.09 7.39 20.72
N SER A 115 -20.82 7.51 21.13
CA SER A 115 -20.37 8.53 22.09
C SER A 115 -19.15 9.30 21.58
N GLU A 116 -19.35 10.59 21.27
CA GLU A 116 -18.27 11.51 20.88
C GLU A 116 -17.19 11.61 21.96
N SER A 117 -17.58 11.69 23.24
CA SER A 117 -16.62 11.71 24.35
C SER A 117 -15.76 10.43 24.42
N SER A 118 -16.34 9.28 24.08
CA SER A 118 -15.61 8.01 24.00
C SER A 118 -14.63 8.01 22.81
N ARG A 119 -15.05 8.53 21.64
CA ARG A 119 -14.17 8.71 20.47
C ARG A 119 -13.00 9.65 20.77
N GLN A 120 -13.26 10.79 21.41
CA GLN A 120 -12.21 11.75 21.72
C GLN A 120 -11.15 11.16 22.68
N ARG A 121 -11.58 10.32 23.63
CA ARG A 121 -10.66 9.60 24.53
C ARG A 121 -9.75 8.64 23.78
N ILE A 122 -10.30 7.79 22.90
CA ILE A 122 -9.48 6.86 22.12
C ILE A 122 -8.55 7.58 21.13
N LEU A 123 -8.97 8.69 20.53
CA LEU A 123 -8.11 9.52 19.67
C LEU A 123 -6.93 10.09 20.47
N THR A 124 -7.20 10.61 21.66
CA THR A 124 -6.16 11.12 22.57
C THR A 124 -5.19 10.01 22.99
N ASP A 125 -5.71 8.81 23.26
CA ASP A 125 -4.90 7.64 23.61
C ASP A 125 -4.03 7.16 22.43
N LEU A 126 -4.58 7.15 21.21
CA LEU A 126 -3.84 6.83 19.98
C LEU A 126 -2.69 7.82 19.78
N GLN A 127 -2.97 9.12 19.84
CA GLN A 127 -1.96 10.18 19.72
C GLN A 127 -0.85 10.03 20.77
N ARG A 128 -1.20 9.70 22.01
CA ARG A 128 -0.23 9.44 23.07
C ARG A 128 0.68 8.25 22.75
N HIS A 129 0.13 7.13 22.27
CA HIS A 129 0.93 5.96 21.89
C HIS A 129 1.85 6.24 20.70
N ILE A 130 1.36 6.99 19.70
CA ILE A 130 2.15 7.44 18.55
C ILE A 130 3.34 8.29 19.02
N GLN A 131 3.09 9.30 19.86
CA GLN A 131 4.14 10.17 20.39
C GLN A 131 5.16 9.40 21.24
N GLN A 132 4.72 8.39 21.99
CA GLN A 132 5.62 7.51 22.74
C GLN A 132 6.54 6.70 21.80
N VAL A 133 6.00 6.13 20.73
CA VAL A 133 6.79 5.41 19.72
C VAL A 133 7.82 6.34 19.08
N GLU A 134 7.40 7.54 18.66
CA GLU A 134 8.28 8.55 18.06
C GLU A 134 9.38 8.99 19.03
N THR A 135 9.04 9.23 20.30
CA THR A 135 10.02 9.57 21.35
C THR A 135 11.04 8.46 21.58
N ILE A 136 10.60 7.19 21.56
CA ILE A 136 11.50 6.04 21.72
C ILE A 136 12.44 5.90 20.52
N CYS A 137 11.96 6.16 19.31
CA CYS A 137 12.79 6.17 18.10
C CYS A 137 13.81 7.31 18.16
N ALA A 138 13.37 8.53 18.48
CA ALA A 138 14.23 9.71 18.56
C ALA A 138 15.34 9.54 19.61
N ARG A 139 15.04 8.96 20.78
CA ARG A 139 16.05 8.62 21.80
C ARG A 139 17.11 7.62 21.33
N GLN A 140 16.81 6.85 20.29
CA GLN A 140 17.73 5.90 19.65
C GLN A 140 18.35 6.49 18.37
N ASN A 141 18.25 7.81 18.15
CA ASN A 141 18.66 8.49 16.90
C ASN A 141 18.09 7.81 15.65
N SER A 142 16.82 7.42 15.72
CA SER A 142 16.14 6.69 14.66
C SER A 142 14.73 7.23 14.43
N VAL A 143 14.05 6.70 13.42
CA VAL A 143 12.71 7.12 13.00
C VAL A 143 11.77 5.91 12.93
N PRO A 144 10.44 6.11 13.00
CA PRO A 144 9.48 5.01 12.89
C PRO A 144 9.65 4.12 11.65
N ALA A 145 10.23 4.65 10.56
CA ALA A 145 10.54 3.90 9.32
C ALA A 145 11.53 2.77 9.53
N MET A 146 12.35 2.87 10.59
CA MET A 146 13.36 1.89 10.96
C MET A 146 12.84 0.85 11.96
N LEU A 147 11.59 0.94 12.43
CA LEU A 147 11.02 -0.11 13.28
C LEU A 147 11.01 -1.46 12.56
N GLU A 148 11.03 -2.57 13.27
CA GLU A 148 10.78 -3.89 12.65
C GLU A 148 9.39 -3.94 11.98
N LYS A 149 9.25 -4.71 10.89
CA LYS A 149 8.02 -4.71 10.07
C LYS A 149 6.71 -4.84 10.87
N PRO A 150 6.55 -5.78 11.82
CA PRO A 150 5.32 -5.88 12.60
C PRO A 150 5.02 -4.63 13.44
N SER A 151 6.06 -4.03 14.00
CA SER A 151 5.97 -2.79 14.78
C SER A 151 5.64 -1.59 13.90
N ARG A 152 6.23 -1.50 12.68
CA ARG A 152 5.84 -0.50 11.67
C ARG A 152 4.38 -0.61 11.27
N GLN A 153 3.88 -1.83 11.06
CA GLN A 153 2.49 -2.04 10.68
C GLN A 153 1.54 -1.54 11.75
N VAL A 154 1.83 -1.81 13.03
CA VAL A 154 1.05 -1.29 14.16
C VAL A 154 1.15 0.22 14.28
N TYR A 155 2.35 0.81 14.14
CA TYR A 155 2.53 2.26 14.14
C TYR A 155 1.70 2.93 13.02
N SER A 156 1.82 2.46 11.79
CA SER A 156 1.06 2.98 10.64
C SER A 156 -0.45 2.88 10.85
N TRP A 157 -0.90 1.76 11.41
CA TRP A 157 -2.30 1.54 11.70
C TRP A 157 -2.82 2.48 12.79
N MET A 158 -2.05 2.71 13.86
CA MET A 158 -2.41 3.70 14.88
C MET A 158 -2.42 5.12 14.31
N ARG A 159 -1.44 5.48 13.47
CA ARG A 159 -1.39 6.78 12.77
C ARG A 159 -2.64 7.02 11.93
N LEU A 160 -3.04 6.03 11.12
CA LEU A 160 -4.28 6.10 10.33
C LEU A 160 -5.49 6.35 11.22
N LEU A 161 -5.63 5.59 12.32
CA LEU A 161 -6.77 5.70 13.22
C LEU A 161 -6.74 6.93 14.14
N ALA A 162 -5.63 7.67 14.20
CA ALA A 162 -5.55 8.90 14.99
C ALA A 162 -6.27 10.08 14.31
N GLU A 163 -6.79 9.88 13.10
CA GLU A 163 -7.71 10.78 12.42
C GLU A 163 -9.16 10.32 12.70
N ASP A 164 -10.00 11.22 13.24
CA ASP A 164 -11.36 10.90 13.70
C ASP A 164 -12.21 10.23 12.61
N GLU A 165 -12.10 10.71 11.38
CA GLU A 165 -12.83 10.17 10.25
C GLU A 165 -12.45 8.72 9.91
N HIS A 166 -11.15 8.40 9.95
CA HIS A 166 -10.65 7.05 9.73
C HIS A 166 -11.01 6.12 10.91
N LEU A 167 -11.00 6.65 12.14
CA LEU A 167 -11.49 5.93 13.30
C LEU A 167 -12.98 5.57 13.16
N GLN A 168 -13.82 6.55 12.81
CA GLN A 168 -15.25 6.32 12.61
C GLN A 168 -15.50 5.30 11.49
N ALA A 169 -14.81 5.41 10.36
CA ALA A 169 -14.89 4.41 9.29
C ALA A 169 -14.49 3.01 9.77
N HIS A 170 -13.42 2.92 10.58
CA HIS A 170 -12.94 1.64 11.11
C HIS A 170 -13.98 1.00 12.04
N LEU A 171 -14.53 1.77 12.97
CA LEU A 171 -15.55 1.29 13.90
C LEU A 171 -16.85 0.90 13.16
N ASN A 172 -17.26 1.67 12.14
CA ASN A 172 -18.39 1.31 11.27
C ASN A 172 -18.18 0.00 10.52
N ALA A 173 -16.96 -0.26 10.02
CA ALA A 173 -16.62 -1.53 9.38
C ALA A 173 -16.70 -2.71 10.38
N LEU A 174 -16.28 -2.51 11.64
CA LEU A 174 -16.44 -3.51 12.69
C LEU A 174 -17.92 -3.77 13.01
N LEU A 175 -18.73 -2.72 13.16
CA LEU A 175 -20.18 -2.83 13.38
C LEU A 175 -20.89 -3.57 12.23
N ARG A 176 -20.52 -3.25 10.99
CA ARG A 176 -21.03 -3.94 9.80
C ARG A 176 -20.73 -5.43 9.85
N ALA A 177 -19.51 -5.81 10.22
CA ALA A 177 -19.14 -7.20 10.38
C ALA A 177 -19.92 -7.88 11.53
N GLN A 178 -20.15 -7.19 12.65
CA GLN A 178 -20.98 -7.70 13.76
C GLN A 178 -22.40 -8.00 13.29
N HIS A 179 -23.03 -7.04 12.63
CA HIS A 179 -24.38 -7.17 12.11
C HIS A 179 -24.50 -8.35 11.13
N ILE A 180 -23.59 -8.47 10.16
CA ILE A 180 -23.59 -9.59 9.22
C ILE A 180 -23.42 -10.94 9.93
N LEU A 181 -22.59 -11.02 10.97
CA LEU A 181 -22.37 -12.26 11.72
C LEU A 181 -23.61 -12.65 12.53
N GLU A 182 -24.34 -11.67 13.08
CA GLU A 182 -25.62 -11.88 13.77
C GLU A 182 -26.69 -12.34 12.79
N GLU A 183 -26.83 -11.68 11.63
CA GLU A 183 -27.81 -12.03 10.60
C GLU A 183 -27.59 -13.43 10.01
N THR A 184 -26.33 -13.79 9.76
CA THR A 184 -26.00 -15.03 9.02
C THR A 184 -25.86 -16.27 9.89
N GLY A 185 -25.69 -16.10 11.21
CA GLY A 185 -25.52 -17.21 12.14
C GLY A 185 -24.27 -18.07 11.91
N TYR A 186 -23.26 -17.59 11.15
CA TYR A 186 -22.09 -18.38 10.74
C TYR A 186 -21.26 -18.97 11.89
N LEU A 187 -21.44 -18.47 13.11
CA LEU A 187 -20.62 -18.83 14.26
C LEU A 187 -21.10 -20.07 15.02
N GLU A 188 -22.34 -20.55 14.80
CA GLU A 188 -22.89 -21.76 15.45
C GLU A 188 -22.63 -21.78 16.97
N GLY A 189 -22.80 -20.63 17.65
CA GLY A 189 -22.59 -20.49 19.10
C GLY A 189 -21.14 -20.22 19.55
N ARG A 190 -20.17 -20.17 18.64
CA ARG A 190 -18.77 -19.79 18.95
C ARG A 190 -18.62 -18.29 19.10
N GLN A 191 -17.67 -17.85 19.94
CA GLN A 191 -17.29 -16.44 19.99
C GLN A 191 -16.35 -16.10 18.83
N ILE A 192 -16.41 -14.85 18.34
CA ILE A 192 -15.48 -14.34 17.35
C ILE A 192 -14.77 -13.07 17.84
N LYS A 193 -13.50 -12.97 17.47
CA LYS A 193 -12.68 -11.77 17.60
C LYS A 193 -12.24 -11.36 16.20
N LEU A 194 -12.78 -10.25 15.71
CA LEU A 194 -12.47 -9.71 14.39
C LEU A 194 -11.57 -8.49 14.51
N TYR A 195 -10.42 -8.52 13.83
CA TYR A 195 -9.47 -7.41 13.80
C TYR A 195 -9.29 -6.93 12.37
N LEU A 196 -9.57 -5.64 12.13
CA LEU A 196 -9.24 -4.94 10.89
C LEU A 196 -7.90 -4.22 11.12
N THR A 197 -6.81 -4.66 10.50
CA THR A 197 -5.46 -4.20 10.85
C THR A 197 -4.54 -4.12 9.64
N HIS A 198 -3.44 -3.37 9.72
CA HIS A 198 -2.44 -3.34 8.66
C HIS A 198 -1.68 -4.69 8.60
N MET A 199 -1.84 -5.42 7.49
CA MET A 199 -1.18 -6.71 7.26
C MET A 199 -1.03 -7.00 5.76
N ASP A 200 -0.07 -7.83 5.35
CA ASP A 200 0.17 -8.09 3.92
C ASP A 200 -0.92 -8.98 3.27
N SER A 201 -1.44 -9.95 4.03
CA SER A 201 -2.45 -10.89 3.53
C SER A 201 -3.85 -10.30 3.68
N LEU A 202 -4.75 -10.56 2.73
CA LEU A 202 -6.14 -10.08 2.78
C LEU A 202 -6.86 -10.47 4.08
N TRP A 203 -6.72 -11.72 4.52
CA TRP A 203 -7.18 -12.16 5.83
C TRP A 203 -6.43 -13.39 6.33
N ARG A 204 -6.54 -13.66 7.63
CA ARG A 204 -6.09 -14.87 8.32
C ARG A 204 -7.13 -15.26 9.37
N MET A 205 -7.38 -16.55 9.49
CA MET A 205 -8.29 -17.08 10.50
C MET A 205 -7.57 -18.12 11.36
N ARG A 206 -7.83 -18.10 12.65
CA ARG A 206 -7.45 -19.15 13.61
C ARG A 206 -8.69 -19.59 14.35
N GLN A 207 -8.98 -20.88 14.32
CA GLN A 207 -10.12 -21.46 15.03
C GLN A 207 -9.60 -22.27 16.22
N ARG A 208 -10.19 -22.02 17.39
CA ARG A 208 -10.12 -22.87 18.59
C ARG A 208 -11.53 -23.30 18.94
N LYS A 209 -11.67 -24.25 19.87
CA LYS A 209 -12.94 -24.89 20.24
C LYS A 209 -14.10 -23.90 20.41
N ASP A 210 -13.87 -22.83 21.17
CA ASP A 210 -14.94 -21.87 21.53
C ASP A 210 -14.74 -20.46 20.94
N VAL A 211 -13.60 -20.20 20.30
CA VAL A 211 -13.21 -18.86 19.84
C VAL A 211 -12.59 -18.91 18.45
N VAL A 212 -13.14 -18.11 17.54
CA VAL A 212 -12.58 -17.81 16.23
C VAL A 212 -11.87 -16.46 16.28
N THR A 213 -10.60 -16.41 15.89
CA THR A 213 -9.88 -15.15 15.65
C THR A 213 -9.79 -14.92 14.15
N PHE A 214 -10.41 -13.86 13.67
CA PHE A 214 -10.38 -13.43 12.28
C PHE A 214 -9.62 -12.11 12.17
N LYS A 215 -8.51 -12.09 11.43
CA LYS A 215 -7.77 -10.85 11.13
C LYS A 215 -7.92 -10.55 9.66
N CYS A 216 -8.31 -9.34 9.30
CA CYS A 216 -8.43 -8.88 7.92
C CYS A 216 -7.63 -7.59 7.71
N ASN A 217 -7.23 -7.39 6.45
CA ASN A 217 -6.46 -6.25 6.03
C ASN A 217 -7.30 -4.96 6.14
N GLN A 218 -6.72 -3.92 6.74
CA GLN A 218 -7.31 -2.59 6.85
C GLN A 218 -7.81 -2.02 5.50
N GLY A 219 -7.30 -2.47 4.35
CA GLY A 219 -7.85 -2.13 3.04
C GLY A 219 -9.35 -2.41 2.86
N PHE A 220 -9.95 -3.31 3.65
CA PHE A 220 -11.41 -3.53 3.68
C PHE A 220 -12.21 -2.45 4.43
N LEU A 221 -11.58 -1.35 4.85
CA LEU A 221 -12.19 -0.26 5.60
C LEU A 221 -13.49 0.27 4.97
N TYR A 222 -13.50 0.45 3.66
CA TYR A 222 -14.64 1.00 2.91
C TYR A 222 -15.44 -0.06 2.14
N ALA A 223 -15.26 -1.34 2.47
CA ALA A 223 -16.00 -2.43 1.83
C ALA A 223 -17.50 -2.39 2.17
N GLU A 224 -18.34 -2.66 1.17
CA GLU A 224 -19.79 -2.74 1.30
C GLU A 224 -20.26 -4.09 1.88
N ASP A 225 -21.55 -4.22 2.16
CA ASP A 225 -22.11 -5.40 2.84
C ASP A 225 -21.91 -6.70 2.06
N ASP A 226 -22.05 -6.66 0.74
CA ASP A 226 -21.84 -7.80 -0.15
C ASP A 226 -20.39 -8.30 -0.07
N VAL A 227 -19.41 -7.39 -0.06
CA VAL A 227 -17.99 -7.69 0.12
C VAL A 227 -17.73 -8.27 1.50
N TRP A 228 -18.29 -7.70 2.56
CA TRP A 228 -18.15 -8.25 3.92
C TRP A 228 -18.81 -9.62 4.05
N ARG A 229 -19.99 -9.83 3.47
CA ARG A 229 -20.67 -11.14 3.43
C ARG A 229 -19.83 -12.16 2.65
N ALA A 230 -19.23 -11.77 1.54
CA ALA A 230 -18.34 -12.62 0.77
C ALA A 230 -17.07 -12.97 1.56
N LEU A 231 -16.44 -11.98 2.20
CA LEU A 231 -15.21 -12.14 2.99
C LEU A 231 -15.42 -13.06 4.21
N LEU A 232 -16.46 -12.81 5.00
CA LEU A 232 -16.81 -13.63 6.16
C LEU A 232 -17.26 -15.02 5.72
N GLY A 233 -18.09 -15.13 4.68
CA GLY A 233 -18.56 -16.41 4.15
C GLY A 233 -17.43 -17.26 3.56
N ALA A 234 -16.47 -16.67 2.86
CA ALA A 234 -15.29 -17.38 2.33
C ALA A 234 -14.34 -17.86 3.44
N SER A 235 -14.49 -17.33 4.66
CA SER A 235 -13.62 -17.61 5.79
C SER A 235 -14.24 -18.58 6.78
N LEU A 236 -15.50 -18.38 7.15
CA LEU A 236 -16.23 -19.18 8.15
C LEU A 236 -16.98 -20.36 7.52
N GLN A 237 -17.27 -20.29 6.23
CA GLN A 237 -18.05 -21.29 5.48
C GLN A 237 -17.25 -21.75 4.25
N ARG A 238 -17.93 -22.03 3.12
CA ARG A 238 -17.30 -22.47 1.88
C ARG A 238 -16.74 -21.31 1.07
N ARG A 239 -15.53 -21.50 0.54
CA ARG A 239 -14.97 -20.68 -0.55
C ARG A 239 -15.66 -21.04 -1.86
N THR A 240 -16.49 -20.14 -2.38
CA THR A 240 -17.14 -20.28 -3.69
C THR A 240 -16.52 -19.30 -4.68
N LYS A 241 -16.62 -19.61 -5.98
CA LYS A 241 -16.10 -18.75 -7.06
C LYS A 241 -16.71 -17.34 -6.99
N SER A 242 -18.03 -17.26 -6.85
CA SER A 242 -18.74 -15.99 -6.71
C SER A 242 -18.23 -15.12 -5.54
N ARG A 243 -17.97 -15.71 -4.36
CA ARG A 243 -17.39 -14.96 -3.23
C ARG A 243 -15.97 -14.46 -3.53
N GLN A 244 -15.18 -15.27 -4.23
CA GLN A 244 -13.82 -14.89 -4.62
C GLN A 244 -13.83 -13.76 -5.64
N GLU A 245 -14.74 -13.77 -6.60
CA GLU A 245 -14.90 -12.71 -7.62
C GLU A 245 -15.28 -11.37 -6.97
N VAL A 246 -16.22 -11.36 -6.01
CA VAL A 246 -16.59 -10.14 -5.27
C VAL A 246 -15.40 -9.57 -4.50
N ILE A 247 -14.66 -10.43 -3.78
CA ILE A 247 -13.47 -9.99 -3.02
C ILE A 247 -12.37 -9.48 -3.96
N ALA A 248 -12.09 -10.21 -5.04
CA ALA A 248 -11.06 -9.84 -6.01
C ALA A 248 -11.38 -8.49 -6.66
N SER A 249 -12.62 -8.32 -7.14
CA SER A 249 -13.09 -7.07 -7.73
C SER A 249 -12.93 -5.90 -6.76
N PHE A 250 -13.30 -6.08 -5.48
CA PHE A 250 -13.11 -5.02 -4.49
C PHE A 250 -11.62 -4.68 -4.25
N THR A 251 -10.73 -5.67 -4.22
CA THR A 251 -9.29 -5.41 -4.02
C THR A 251 -8.59 -4.72 -5.18
N GLU A 252 -9.26 -4.62 -6.34
CA GLU A 252 -8.83 -3.88 -7.52
C GLU A 252 -9.36 -2.44 -7.54
N GLN A 253 -10.28 -2.08 -6.64
CA GLN A 253 -10.83 -0.72 -6.55
C GLN A 253 -9.86 0.25 -5.85
N GLU A 254 -9.95 1.53 -6.22
CA GLU A 254 -9.21 2.63 -5.60
C GLU A 254 -9.42 2.68 -4.08
N SER A 255 -10.65 2.46 -3.62
CA SER A 255 -11.03 2.46 -2.19
C SER A 255 -10.21 1.49 -1.33
N PHE A 256 -9.76 0.36 -1.89
CA PHE A 256 -8.88 -0.59 -1.21
C PHE A 256 -7.43 -0.12 -1.25
N SER A 257 -6.94 0.30 -2.41
CA SER A 257 -5.55 0.73 -2.58
C SER A 257 -5.22 2.02 -1.84
N ASP A 258 -6.18 2.94 -1.70
CA ASP A 258 -6.04 4.23 -1.02
C ASP A 258 -5.65 4.04 0.43
N VAL A 259 -6.35 3.13 1.11
CA VAL A 259 -6.07 2.80 2.52
C VAL A 259 -4.69 2.19 2.67
N LEU A 260 -4.26 1.33 1.74
CA LEU A 260 -2.92 0.74 1.79
C LEU A 260 -1.82 1.76 1.51
N PHE A 261 -2.08 2.69 0.58
CA PHE A 261 -1.13 3.74 0.28
C PHE A 261 -0.98 4.69 1.46
N ALA A 262 -2.08 5.13 2.08
CA ALA A 262 -2.06 5.92 3.31
C ALA A 262 -1.32 5.20 4.44
N LEU A 263 -1.52 3.89 4.62
CA LEU A 263 -0.75 3.12 5.61
C LEU A 263 0.76 3.10 5.32
N ALA A 264 1.15 3.04 4.04
CA ALA A 264 2.56 3.11 3.66
C ALA A 264 3.15 4.52 3.84
N SER A 265 2.32 5.55 3.70
CA SER A 265 2.68 6.96 3.72
C SER A 265 3.19 7.44 5.08
N PHE A 266 2.67 6.87 6.18
CA PHE A 266 3.06 7.24 7.54
C PHE A 266 4.47 6.82 7.94
N VAL A 267 5.13 5.98 7.15
CA VAL A 267 6.48 5.51 7.44
C VAL A 267 7.37 5.65 6.21
N PRO A 268 7.57 6.90 5.73
CA PRO A 268 8.42 7.13 4.58
C PRO A 268 9.86 6.74 4.95
N PRO A 269 10.63 6.20 4.00
CA PRO A 269 12.04 5.90 4.23
C PRO A 269 12.80 7.15 4.71
N PRO A 270 13.85 6.98 5.53
CA PRO A 270 14.61 8.10 6.12
C PRO A 270 15.18 9.08 5.07
N GLU A 271 15.58 8.55 3.91
CA GLU A 271 16.18 9.27 2.80
C GLU A 271 15.18 9.48 1.66
N SER A 272 14.07 10.14 1.93
CA SER A 272 13.17 10.60 0.86
C SER A 272 13.68 11.95 0.34
N HIS A 273 14.70 11.94 -0.52
CA HIS A 273 15.01 13.10 -1.36
C HIS A 273 13.85 13.35 -2.34
N MET A 274 13.60 14.60 -2.73
CA MET A 274 12.56 14.92 -3.73
C MET A 274 12.95 14.49 -5.15
N LYS A 275 14.25 14.25 -5.35
CA LYS A 275 14.86 13.80 -6.59
C LYS A 275 14.93 12.27 -6.64
N GLY A 276 14.23 11.68 -7.59
CA GLY A 276 14.41 10.29 -8.01
C GLY A 276 15.61 10.15 -8.96
N HIS A 277 15.84 8.95 -9.47
CA HIS A 277 16.87 8.67 -10.47
C HIS A 277 16.52 9.23 -11.84
N HIS A 278 15.23 9.24 -12.19
CA HIS A 278 14.72 9.63 -13.50
C HIS A 278 13.79 10.83 -13.42
N HIS A 279 13.04 10.98 -12.32
CA HIS A 279 12.05 12.04 -12.16
C HIS A 279 12.32 12.87 -10.91
N ASP A 280 12.01 14.17 -10.95
CA ASP A 280 12.10 15.08 -9.82
C ASP A 280 10.69 15.57 -9.43
N LEU A 281 10.30 15.33 -8.17
CA LEU A 281 8.98 15.73 -7.66
C LEU A 281 8.81 17.25 -7.64
N GLN A 282 9.87 18.00 -7.35
CA GLN A 282 9.84 19.45 -7.29
C GLN A 282 9.63 20.05 -8.67
N GLU A 283 10.35 19.54 -9.67
CA GLU A 283 10.21 20.01 -11.05
C GLU A 283 8.81 19.72 -11.60
N SER A 284 8.29 18.50 -11.36
CA SER A 284 6.92 18.14 -11.75
C SER A 284 5.88 19.00 -11.05
N PHE A 285 6.01 19.23 -9.73
CA PHE A 285 5.14 20.13 -9.00
C PHE A 285 5.12 21.54 -9.62
N GLN A 286 6.30 22.10 -9.94
CA GLN A 286 6.39 23.44 -10.52
C GLN A 286 5.68 23.53 -11.87
N ARG A 287 5.96 22.60 -12.80
CA ARG A 287 5.30 22.55 -14.12
C ARG A 287 3.78 22.45 -14.00
N VAL A 288 3.30 21.56 -13.12
CA VAL A 288 1.87 21.33 -12.92
C VAL A 288 1.19 22.52 -12.24
N ASN A 289 1.83 23.10 -11.22
CA ASN A 289 1.31 24.28 -10.53
C ASN A 289 1.18 25.49 -11.46
N GLU A 290 2.19 25.73 -12.29
CA GLU A 290 2.18 26.77 -13.31
C GLU A 290 1.05 26.54 -14.32
N THR A 291 0.96 25.32 -14.87
CA THR A 291 0.05 25.01 -15.98
C THR A 291 -1.42 24.99 -15.56
N TYR A 292 -1.75 24.37 -14.42
CA TYR A 292 -3.14 24.06 -14.06
C TYR A 292 -3.68 24.88 -12.88
N PHE A 293 -2.81 25.54 -12.14
CA PHE A 293 -3.18 26.23 -10.91
C PHE A 293 -2.64 27.68 -10.85
N ALA A 294 -2.12 28.21 -11.96
CA ALA A 294 -1.60 29.58 -12.07
C ALA A 294 -0.59 29.95 -10.97
N ASN A 295 0.19 28.98 -10.49
CA ASN A 295 1.11 29.10 -9.35
C ASN A 295 0.45 29.48 -8.02
N GLU A 296 -0.86 29.32 -7.86
CA GLU A 296 -1.59 29.67 -6.64
C GLU A 296 -1.55 28.56 -5.58
N LEU A 297 -1.26 27.30 -5.95
CA LEU A 297 -1.12 26.24 -4.95
C LEU A 297 0.21 26.37 -4.20
N LYS A 298 0.12 26.45 -2.86
CA LYS A 298 1.28 26.29 -1.99
C LYS A 298 1.81 24.85 -2.11
N ALA A 299 3.13 24.71 -2.28
CA ALA A 299 3.78 23.40 -2.34
C ALA A 299 3.47 22.56 -1.09
N PRO A 300 2.89 21.36 -1.24
CA PRO A 300 2.84 20.38 -0.15
C PRO A 300 4.25 19.84 0.12
N LEU A 301 4.40 19.08 1.19
CA LEU A 301 5.59 18.27 1.41
C LEU A 301 5.64 17.15 0.37
N LEU A 302 6.62 17.20 -0.54
CA LEU A 302 6.77 16.24 -1.63
C LEU A 302 7.67 15.08 -1.19
N ARG A 303 7.21 13.84 -1.38
CA ARG A 303 7.95 12.64 -0.97
C ARG A 303 7.80 11.49 -1.97
N TRP A 304 8.83 10.65 -2.04
CA TRP A 304 8.70 9.34 -2.68
C TRP A 304 8.23 8.29 -1.68
N ASN A 305 7.27 7.46 -2.09
CA ASN A 305 6.90 6.25 -1.39
C ASN A 305 7.76 5.08 -1.91
N LYS A 306 8.79 4.67 -1.14
CA LYS A 306 9.64 3.50 -1.48
C LYS A 306 8.92 2.16 -1.28
N ALA A 307 7.78 2.11 -0.59
CA ALA A 307 6.98 0.88 -0.56
C ALA A 307 6.33 0.71 -1.94
N PRO A 308 6.65 -0.35 -2.70
CA PRO A 308 6.11 -0.52 -4.04
C PRO A 308 4.60 -0.76 -3.95
N THR A 309 3.83 0.29 -4.20
CA THR A 309 2.39 0.21 -4.43
C THR A 309 2.19 0.00 -5.92
N THR A 310 1.82 -1.22 -6.30
CA THR A 310 1.66 -1.62 -7.71
C THR A 310 0.28 -1.31 -8.27
N ARG A 311 -0.59 -0.70 -7.45
CA ARG A 311 -1.99 -0.41 -7.78
C ARG A 311 -2.37 1.07 -7.65
N LYS A 312 -1.50 1.87 -7.02
CA LYS A 312 -1.70 3.30 -6.82
C LYS A 312 -0.37 4.03 -6.91
N PHE A 313 -0.34 5.10 -7.70
CA PHE A 313 0.89 5.78 -8.08
C PHE A 313 1.13 7.10 -7.35
N GLY A 314 0.11 7.64 -6.68
CA GLY A 314 0.20 8.84 -5.86
C GLY A 314 -0.73 8.77 -4.64
N HIS A 315 -0.54 9.68 -3.69
CA HIS A 315 -1.52 9.99 -2.65
C HIS A 315 -1.23 11.35 -2.02
N TYR A 316 -2.28 12.14 -1.90
CA TYR A 316 -2.29 13.33 -1.07
C TYR A 316 -2.86 13.04 0.32
N GLN A 317 -2.08 13.36 1.35
CA GLN A 317 -2.43 13.22 2.76
C GLN A 317 -2.77 14.60 3.34
N PHE A 318 -4.04 14.77 3.75
CA PHE A 318 -4.57 16.04 4.24
C PHE A 318 -4.03 16.45 5.61
N SER A 319 -3.74 15.49 6.49
CA SER A 319 -3.43 15.76 7.90
C SER A 319 -2.13 16.53 8.13
N ASP A 320 -1.16 16.40 7.21
CA ASP A 320 0.15 17.06 7.29
C ASP A 320 0.57 17.75 5.98
N ASP A 321 -0.36 17.96 5.04
CA ASP A 321 -0.11 18.56 3.72
C ASP A 321 1.04 17.87 2.97
N THR A 322 0.98 16.54 2.86
CA THR A 322 2.01 15.72 2.19
C THR A 322 1.48 15.09 0.90
N LEU A 323 2.22 15.25 -0.20
CA LEU A 323 1.97 14.57 -1.46
C LEU A 323 3.07 13.52 -1.69
N MET A 324 2.65 12.29 -1.92
CA MET A 324 3.54 11.16 -2.10
C MET A 324 3.32 10.49 -3.44
N LEU A 325 4.39 10.33 -4.23
CA LEU A 325 4.36 9.53 -5.45
C LEU A 325 5.10 8.21 -5.26
N SER A 326 4.62 7.16 -5.91
CA SER A 326 5.19 5.81 -5.84
C SER A 326 6.52 5.73 -6.56
N MET A 327 7.53 5.11 -5.94
CA MET A 327 8.83 4.84 -6.59
C MET A 327 8.71 3.98 -7.85
N THR A 328 7.56 3.32 -8.08
CA THR A 328 7.28 2.63 -9.35
C THR A 328 7.23 3.57 -10.56
N LEU A 329 7.01 4.87 -10.34
CA LEU A 329 7.07 5.89 -11.38
C LEU A 329 8.50 6.35 -11.71
N ASP A 330 9.47 6.13 -10.82
CA ASP A 330 10.86 6.59 -10.98
C ASP A 330 11.67 5.65 -11.89
N THR A 331 11.26 5.54 -13.16
CA THR A 331 11.92 4.68 -14.15
C THR A 331 12.00 5.39 -15.51
N PRO A 332 12.97 5.06 -16.38
CA PRO A 332 13.13 5.75 -17.66
C PRO A 332 11.98 5.45 -18.64
N ASN A 333 11.24 4.36 -18.39
CA ASN A 333 10.11 3.95 -19.23
C ASN A 333 8.83 4.75 -18.92
N VAL A 334 8.77 5.45 -17.79
CA VAL A 334 7.63 6.30 -17.41
C VAL A 334 7.84 7.67 -18.05
N PRO A 335 7.02 8.07 -19.04
CA PRO A 335 7.16 9.38 -19.67
C PRO A 335 6.83 10.52 -18.70
N GLU A 336 7.47 11.68 -18.90
CA GLU A 336 7.25 12.87 -18.06
C GLU A 336 5.78 13.27 -17.98
N PHE A 337 5.04 13.20 -19.10
CA PHE A 337 3.62 13.54 -19.10
C PHE A 337 2.76 12.58 -18.24
N VAL A 338 3.18 11.33 -18.04
CA VAL A 338 2.49 10.39 -17.15
C VAL A 338 2.80 10.73 -15.70
N PHE A 339 4.06 11.06 -15.41
CA PHE A 339 4.49 11.49 -14.08
C PHE A 339 3.77 12.77 -13.64
N ASP A 340 3.74 13.78 -14.52
CA ASP A 340 3.03 15.05 -14.30
C ASP A 340 1.52 14.86 -14.18
N PHE A 341 0.95 13.87 -14.86
CA PHE A 341 -0.47 13.51 -14.68
C PHE A 341 -0.75 13.00 -13.26
N VAL A 342 0.10 12.12 -12.71
CA VAL A 342 -0.07 11.64 -11.32
C VAL A 342 0.11 12.80 -10.34
N MET A 343 1.12 13.66 -10.53
CA MET A 343 1.29 14.87 -9.72
C MET A 343 0.04 15.76 -9.77
N TYR A 344 -0.51 16.00 -10.97
CA TYR A 344 -1.72 16.77 -11.18
C TYR A 344 -2.92 16.17 -10.44
N HIS A 345 -3.13 14.85 -10.55
CA HIS A 345 -4.18 14.13 -9.83
C HIS A 345 -4.10 14.35 -8.31
N GLU A 346 -2.91 14.25 -7.73
CA GLU A 346 -2.72 14.44 -6.28
C GLU A 346 -2.89 15.91 -5.86
N LEU A 347 -2.50 16.88 -6.70
CA LEU A 347 -2.78 18.29 -6.44
C LEU A 347 -4.27 18.63 -6.59
N LEU A 348 -5.02 17.92 -7.42
CA LEU A 348 -6.48 18.04 -7.46
C LEU A 348 -7.11 17.57 -6.14
N HIS A 349 -6.56 16.53 -5.48
CA HIS A 349 -7.02 16.15 -4.13
C HIS A 349 -6.79 17.29 -3.14
N LYS A 350 -5.63 17.96 -3.20
CA LYS A 350 -5.36 19.16 -2.40
C LYS A 350 -6.37 20.28 -2.66
N LYS A 351 -6.68 20.56 -3.92
CA LYS A 351 -7.60 21.63 -4.32
C LYS A 351 -9.06 21.36 -3.91
N HIS A 352 -9.56 20.16 -4.20
CA HIS A 352 -10.98 19.83 -4.03
C HIS A 352 -11.32 19.32 -2.64
N GLY A 353 -10.34 18.85 -1.87
CA GLY A 353 -10.59 18.24 -0.58
C GLY A 353 -11.34 16.92 -0.70
N VAL A 354 -11.97 16.50 0.40
CA VAL A 354 -12.87 15.35 0.42
C VAL A 354 -14.25 15.84 0.87
N THR A 355 -15.29 15.44 0.13
CA THR A 355 -16.67 15.71 0.51
C THR A 355 -17.29 14.49 1.17
N VAL A 356 -18.26 14.68 2.06
CA VAL A 356 -19.03 13.58 2.68
C VAL A 356 -20.43 13.53 2.06
N VAL A 357 -20.75 12.45 1.35
CA VAL A 357 -22.06 12.19 0.75
C VAL A 357 -22.62 10.91 1.35
N ASN A 358 -23.79 10.98 2.01
CA ASN A 358 -24.42 9.84 2.70
C ASN A 358 -23.49 9.12 3.71
N GLY A 359 -22.65 9.89 4.43
CA GLY A 359 -21.67 9.35 5.37
C GLY A 359 -20.46 8.68 4.71
N ARG A 360 -20.30 8.80 3.38
CA ARG A 360 -19.14 8.27 2.63
C ARG A 360 -18.26 9.42 2.13
N ARG A 361 -16.95 9.25 2.23
CA ARG A 361 -15.97 10.13 1.61
C ARG A 361 -16.02 10.01 0.09
N VAL A 362 -16.17 11.13 -0.59
CA VAL A 362 -16.05 11.25 -2.04
C VAL A 362 -14.97 12.29 -2.31
N ALA A 363 -13.77 11.80 -2.67
CA ALA A 363 -12.64 12.64 -3.08
C ALA A 363 -12.77 13.03 -4.57
N HIS A 364 -13.10 12.07 -5.43
CA HIS A 364 -13.28 12.31 -6.87
C HIS A 364 -14.72 12.72 -7.23
N THR A 365 -15.13 13.91 -6.78
CA THR A 365 -16.43 14.48 -7.14
C THR A 365 -16.57 14.73 -8.65
N PRO A 366 -17.79 14.98 -9.18
CA PRO A 366 -17.94 15.39 -10.58
C PRO A 366 -17.12 16.64 -10.94
N ALA A 367 -16.86 17.54 -10.00
CA ALA A 367 -15.99 18.70 -10.21
C ALA A 367 -14.52 18.28 -10.37
N PHE A 368 -14.03 17.42 -9.49
CA PHE A 368 -12.69 16.82 -9.60
C PHE A 368 -12.51 16.16 -10.97
N ARG A 369 -13.43 15.27 -11.36
CA ARG A 369 -13.33 14.50 -12.61
C ARG A 369 -13.41 15.38 -13.86
N ARG A 370 -14.08 16.54 -13.79
CA ARG A 370 -14.08 17.51 -14.89
C ARG A 370 -12.71 18.16 -15.07
N GLU A 371 -12.07 18.56 -13.97
CA GLU A 371 -10.74 19.18 -14.03
C GLU A 371 -9.67 18.16 -14.42
N GLU A 372 -9.72 16.95 -13.85
CA GLU A 372 -8.81 15.85 -14.19
C GLU A 372 -8.74 15.60 -15.70
N ARG A 373 -9.89 15.65 -16.38
CA ARG A 373 -10.01 15.47 -17.85
C ARG A 373 -9.46 16.63 -18.67
N LEU A 374 -9.10 17.77 -18.08
CA LEU A 374 -8.45 18.87 -18.78
C LEU A 374 -6.99 18.58 -19.09
N TYR A 375 -6.41 17.51 -18.52
CA TYR A 375 -5.04 17.12 -18.80
C TYR A 375 -4.87 16.74 -20.29
N PRO A 376 -3.96 17.37 -21.07
CA PRO A 376 -3.87 17.25 -22.53
C PRO A 376 -3.62 15.85 -23.10
N ARG A 377 -3.33 14.86 -22.23
CA ARG A 377 -3.10 13.45 -22.60
C ARG A 377 -3.73 12.51 -21.57
N TYR A 378 -4.86 12.92 -20.99
CA TYR A 378 -5.55 12.20 -19.91
C TYR A 378 -5.72 10.70 -20.20
N GLN A 379 -6.32 10.36 -21.34
CA GLN A 379 -6.59 8.96 -21.70
C GLN A 379 -5.30 8.14 -21.84
N GLU A 380 -4.29 8.70 -22.51
CA GLU A 380 -3.02 8.01 -22.73
C GLU A 380 -2.25 7.80 -21.42
N ALA A 381 -2.33 8.76 -20.49
CA ALA A 381 -1.74 8.63 -19.16
C ALA A 381 -2.47 7.57 -18.33
N GLU A 382 -3.81 7.55 -18.33
CA GLU A 382 -4.59 6.51 -17.63
C GLU A 382 -4.30 5.11 -18.17
N GLU A 383 -4.28 4.93 -19.50
CA GLU A 383 -3.96 3.65 -20.14
C GLU A 383 -2.57 3.17 -19.75
N PHE A 384 -1.56 4.05 -19.77
CA PHE A 384 -0.21 3.72 -19.36
C PHE A 384 -0.16 3.24 -17.89
N LEU A 385 -0.81 3.96 -16.98
CA LEU A 385 -0.85 3.61 -15.56
C LEU A 385 -1.57 2.27 -15.32
N GLN A 386 -2.65 1.99 -16.06
CA GLN A 386 -3.34 0.70 -15.99
C GLN A 386 -2.46 -0.46 -16.45
N ASP A 387 -1.70 -0.27 -17.53
CA ASP A 387 -0.77 -1.29 -18.01
C ASP A 387 0.41 -1.49 -17.06
N LEU A 388 0.92 -0.41 -16.46
CA LEU A 388 1.94 -0.48 -15.42
C LEU A 388 1.43 -1.29 -14.21
N CYS A 389 0.18 -1.10 -13.77
CA CYS A 389 -0.45 -1.92 -12.74
C CYS A 389 -0.46 -3.42 -13.09
N ARG A 390 -0.84 -3.77 -14.33
CA ARG A 390 -0.92 -5.17 -14.80
C ARG A 390 0.44 -5.87 -14.84
N GLN A 391 1.52 -5.15 -15.11
CA GLN A 391 2.88 -5.72 -15.17
C GLN A 391 3.43 -6.10 -13.77
N HIS A 392 2.84 -5.55 -12.71
CA HIS A 392 3.31 -5.71 -11.34
C HIS A 392 2.42 -6.59 -10.43
N ILE A 393 1.28 -7.07 -10.94
CA ILE A 393 0.44 -8.14 -10.36
C ILE A 393 0.96 -9.50 -10.87
#